data_AF-A0A533UXH4-F1
#
_entry.id   AF-A0A533UXH4-F1
#
_cell.length_a   1.000
_cell.length_b   1.000
_cell.length_c   1.000
_cell.angle_alpha   90.00
_cell.angle_beta   90.00
_cell.angle_gamma   90.00
#
_symmetry.space_group_name_H-M   'P 1'
#
loop_
_entity.id
_entity.type
_entity.pdbx_description
1 polymer ?
#
loop_
_entity_poly.entity_id
_entity_poly.type
_entity_poly.pdbx_seq_one_letter_code
_entity_poly.pdbx_strand_id
1 'polypeptide(L)'
;MVIPDTPIGIVIFAHGSGSSKESPRNKKIASIFNRMGLSTLSIDLLTEEENEMDLRAQKIKDKIPGLVLNKFNIGLLTERLVAITKWLINNKPFSAKNIGYFGSSTGAAATFLAASKLSKMPDKDGVFDYNIKAIVSRGGRTDLINDTNILKHMNVPSLFIVGSKDEQIIKINKKIMSEFNPPTKSKMKIIDGASHLFEEEGKIEEVADIAGNWFLKFL
;
A
#
# COMPACT_ATOMS: atom_id res chain seq x y z
N MET A 1 -9.51 -9.17 -9.48
CA MET A 1 -8.15 -9.76 -9.46
C MET A 1 -7.80 -10.12 -10.88
N VAL A 2 -6.57 -9.81 -11.32
CA VAL A 2 -6.07 -10.18 -12.65
C VAL A 2 -4.81 -11.00 -12.45
N ILE A 3 -4.73 -12.15 -13.11
CA ILE A 3 -3.61 -13.10 -13.06
C ILE A 3 -3.13 -13.30 -14.51
N PRO A 4 -1.90 -12.87 -14.85
CA PRO A 4 -1.28 -13.19 -16.13
C PRO A 4 -1.01 -14.70 -16.28
N ASP A 5 -0.81 -15.17 -17.52
CA ASP A 5 -0.58 -16.60 -17.81
C ASP A 5 0.65 -17.18 -17.08
N THR A 6 1.68 -16.36 -16.85
CA THR A 6 2.89 -16.73 -16.11
C THR A 6 3.12 -15.73 -14.97
N PRO A 7 2.44 -15.89 -13.82
CA PRO A 7 2.49 -14.92 -12.74
C PRO A 7 3.78 -15.04 -11.93
N ILE A 8 4.51 -13.92 -11.79
CA ILE A 8 5.76 -13.85 -11.00
C ILE A 8 5.46 -13.69 -9.51
N GLY A 9 4.43 -12.91 -9.20
CA GLY A 9 3.95 -12.63 -7.86
C GLY A 9 2.65 -11.85 -7.92
N ILE A 10 2.11 -11.51 -6.75
CA ILE A 10 0.84 -10.77 -6.63
C ILE A 10 1.03 -9.48 -5.84
N VAL A 11 0.55 -8.39 -6.41
CA VAL A 11 0.54 -7.06 -5.80
C VAL A 11 -0.88 -6.75 -5.32
N ILE A 12 -1.03 -6.57 -4.01
CA ILE A 12 -2.30 -6.14 -3.40
C ILE A 12 -2.30 -4.62 -3.28
N PHE A 13 -3.31 -3.99 -3.87
CA PHE A 13 -3.47 -2.54 -3.83
C PHE A 13 -4.23 -2.15 -2.54
N ALA A 14 -3.57 -1.38 -1.69
CA ALA A 14 -4.15 -0.77 -0.50
C ALA A 14 -4.40 0.71 -0.76
N HIS A 15 -5.61 1.04 -1.21
CA HIS A 15 -5.99 2.42 -1.51
C HIS A 15 -6.33 3.18 -0.22
N GLY A 16 -5.98 4.47 -0.18
CA GLY A 16 -6.34 5.36 0.92
C GLY A 16 -7.65 6.11 0.70
N SER A 17 -7.93 7.05 1.61
CA SER A 17 -9.13 7.87 1.63
C SER A 17 -9.42 8.57 0.28
N GLY A 18 -10.63 8.39 -0.25
CA GLY A 18 -11.07 9.04 -1.50
C GLY A 18 -10.68 8.29 -2.77
N SER A 19 -10.17 7.06 -2.66
CA SER A 19 -9.94 6.16 -3.79
C SER A 19 -10.66 4.83 -3.54
N SER A 20 -11.14 4.22 -4.61
CA SER A 20 -11.70 2.87 -4.60
C SER A 20 -10.94 1.96 -5.57
N LYS A 21 -11.29 0.68 -5.58
CA LYS A 21 -10.88 -0.29 -6.62
C LYS A 21 -11.23 0.20 -8.05
N GLU A 22 -12.20 1.11 -8.18
CA GLU A 22 -12.62 1.68 -9.45
C GLU A 22 -11.75 2.85 -9.94
N SER A 23 -10.75 3.28 -9.15
CA SER A 23 -9.86 4.39 -9.49
C SER A 23 -9.21 4.18 -10.88
N PRO A 24 -9.41 5.10 -11.85
CA PRO A 24 -8.79 5.01 -13.17
C PRO A 24 -7.26 4.94 -13.11
N ARG A 25 -6.66 5.68 -12.16
CA ARG A 25 -5.21 5.68 -11.90
C ARG A 25 -4.73 4.29 -11.47
N ASN A 26 -5.41 3.67 -10.50
CA ASN A 26 -5.01 2.35 -10.01
C ASN A 26 -5.25 1.26 -11.06
N LYS A 27 -6.34 1.34 -11.84
CA LYS A 27 -6.59 0.45 -12.99
C LYS A 27 -5.48 0.54 -14.03
N LYS A 28 -5.01 1.75 -14.34
CA LYS A 28 -3.90 1.98 -15.28
C LYS A 28 -2.60 1.36 -14.79
N ILE A 29 -2.24 1.60 -13.52
CA ILE A 29 -1.07 1.00 -12.87
C ILE A 29 -1.18 -0.54 -12.86
N ALA A 30 -2.34 -1.07 -12.46
CA ALA A 30 -2.57 -2.51 -12.43
C ALA A 30 -2.43 -3.14 -13.81
N SER A 31 -2.95 -2.50 -14.86
CA SER A 31 -2.80 -2.94 -16.25
C SER A 31 -1.33 -2.99 -16.69
N ILE A 32 -0.52 -2.00 -16.30
CA ILE A 32 0.94 -2.00 -16.55
C ILE A 32 1.61 -3.16 -15.81
N PHE A 33 1.31 -3.34 -14.52
CA PHE A 33 1.82 -4.48 -13.73
C PHE A 33 1.46 -5.83 -14.37
N ASN A 34 0.23 -5.98 -14.85
CA ASN A 34 -0.20 -7.21 -15.51
C ASN A 34 0.57 -7.48 -16.80
N ARG A 35 0.87 -6.45 -17.61
CA ARG A 35 1.75 -6.58 -18.79
C ARG A 35 3.19 -6.96 -18.42
N MET A 36 3.62 -6.65 -17.20
CA MET A 36 4.93 -7.04 -16.66
C MET A 36 4.92 -8.45 -16.03
N GLY A 37 3.82 -9.19 -16.06
CA GLY A 37 3.71 -10.53 -15.46
C GLY A 37 3.38 -10.54 -13.95
N LEU A 38 3.05 -9.38 -13.38
CA LEU A 38 2.60 -9.27 -11.99
C LEU A 38 1.08 -9.45 -11.90
N SER A 39 0.63 -10.36 -11.05
CA SER A 39 -0.79 -10.45 -10.68
C SER A 39 -1.19 -9.27 -9.83
N THR A 40 -2.45 -8.85 -9.92
CA THR A 40 -2.95 -7.68 -9.18
C THR A 40 -4.28 -7.98 -8.48
N LEU A 41 -4.37 -7.55 -7.22
CA LEU A 41 -5.59 -7.57 -6.43
C LEU A 41 -5.92 -6.15 -5.96
N SER A 42 -6.91 -5.53 -6.61
CA SER A 42 -7.52 -4.29 -6.16
C SER A 42 -8.80 -4.60 -5.40
N ILE A 43 -8.87 -4.18 -4.15
CA ILE A 43 -10.00 -4.44 -3.26
C ILE A 43 -10.25 -3.25 -2.35
N ASP A 44 -11.53 -2.93 -2.12
CA ASP A 44 -11.88 -1.88 -1.18
C ASP A 44 -11.66 -2.39 0.24
N LEU A 45 -10.84 -1.66 1.01
CA LEU A 45 -10.61 -1.93 2.42
C LEU A 45 -11.76 -1.45 3.30
N LEU A 46 -12.78 -0.80 2.73
CA LEU A 46 -14.01 -0.42 3.42
C LEU A 46 -15.18 -1.07 2.71
N THR A 47 -16.19 -1.49 3.47
CA THR A 47 -17.46 -1.94 2.87
C THR A 47 -18.21 -0.76 2.27
N GLU A 48 -19.23 -1.04 1.47
CA GLU A 48 -20.07 0.02 0.90
C GLU A 48 -20.76 0.83 2.00
N GLU A 49 -21.28 0.16 3.03
CA GLU A 49 -21.95 0.79 4.17
C GLU A 49 -21.01 1.72 4.94
N GLU A 50 -19.76 1.31 5.15
CA GLU A 50 -18.77 2.15 5.83
C GLU A 50 -18.34 3.35 5.00
N ASN A 51 -18.27 3.21 3.67
CA ASN A 51 -18.05 4.33 2.78
C ASN A 51 -19.22 5.32 2.85
N GLU A 52 -20.47 4.84 2.88
CA GLU A 52 -21.64 5.70 3.07
C GLU A 52 -21.61 6.40 4.44
N MET A 53 -21.27 5.67 5.50
CA MET A 53 -21.10 6.24 6.84
C MET A 53 -20.05 7.33 6.84
N ASP A 54 -18.90 7.11 6.19
CA ASP A 54 -17.85 8.12 6.03
C ASP A 54 -18.36 9.36 5.29
N LEU A 55 -19.15 9.19 4.22
CA LEU A 55 -19.74 10.31 3.49
C LEU A 55 -20.73 11.11 4.36
N ARG A 56 -21.55 10.43 5.17
CA ARG A 56 -22.48 11.08 6.11
C ARG A 56 -21.70 11.82 7.22
N ALA A 57 -20.74 11.13 7.84
CA ALA A 57 -19.89 11.65 8.90
C ALA A 57 -19.06 12.85 8.44
N GLN A 58 -18.56 12.84 7.21
CA GLN A 58 -17.81 13.94 6.61
C GLN A 58 -18.61 15.27 6.62
N LYS A 59 -19.94 15.23 6.47
CA LYS A 59 -20.81 16.42 6.47
C LYS A 59 -20.96 17.07 7.85
N ILE A 60 -20.68 16.32 8.92
CA ILE A 60 -20.84 16.77 10.31
C ILE A 60 -19.52 16.76 11.09
N LYS A 61 -18.40 16.43 10.44
CA LYS A 61 -17.10 16.27 11.09
C LYS A 61 -16.69 17.49 11.89
N ASP A 62 -16.91 18.69 11.38
CA ASP A 62 -16.54 19.94 12.05
C ASP A 62 -17.42 20.22 13.29
N LYS A 63 -18.56 19.54 13.42
CA LYS A 63 -19.49 19.64 14.54
C LYS A 63 -19.22 18.62 15.65
N ILE A 64 -18.40 17.60 15.38
CA ILE A 64 -18.11 16.51 16.34
C ILE A 64 -16.59 16.42 16.52
N PRO A 65 -16.04 17.12 17.53
CA PRO A 65 -14.62 17.04 17.85
C PRO A 65 -14.18 15.60 18.06
N GLY A 66 -13.07 15.20 17.43
CA GLY A 66 -12.51 13.86 17.55
C GLY A 66 -13.15 12.79 16.65
N LEU A 67 -14.12 13.14 15.79
CA LEU A 67 -14.67 12.20 14.81
C LEU A 67 -13.60 11.76 13.80
N VAL A 68 -13.28 10.47 13.80
CA VAL A 68 -12.36 9.85 12.84
C VAL A 68 -13.18 9.03 11.84
N LEU A 69 -13.01 9.34 10.55
CA LEU A 69 -13.63 8.59 9.47
C LEU A 69 -12.93 7.23 9.30
N ASN A 70 -13.66 6.21 8.88
CA ASN A 70 -13.13 4.85 8.66
C ASN A 70 -11.93 4.87 7.69
N LYS A 71 -11.98 5.70 6.66
CA LYS A 71 -10.88 5.89 5.68
C LYS A 71 -9.59 6.46 6.28
N PHE A 72 -9.65 6.99 7.50
CA PHE A 72 -8.53 7.46 8.30
C PHE A 72 -8.21 6.56 9.50
N ASN A 73 -9.03 5.52 9.74
CA ASN A 73 -8.77 4.53 10.78
C ASN A 73 -7.74 3.50 10.29
N ILE A 74 -6.46 3.81 10.48
CA ILE A 74 -5.36 2.95 10.00
C ILE A 74 -5.40 1.56 10.64
N GLY A 75 -5.85 1.44 11.89
CA GLY A 75 -6.03 0.15 12.55
C GLY A 75 -7.02 -0.73 11.78
N LEU A 76 -8.21 -0.20 11.46
CA LEU A 76 -9.23 -0.91 10.67
C LEU A 76 -8.68 -1.34 9.29
N LEU A 77 -8.04 -0.42 8.57
CA LEU A 77 -7.46 -0.70 7.24
C LEU A 77 -6.38 -1.79 7.32
N THR A 78 -5.57 -1.76 8.39
CA THR A 78 -4.53 -2.75 8.66
C THR A 78 -5.12 -4.14 8.87
N GLU A 79 -6.10 -4.28 9.76
CA GLU A 79 -6.74 -5.58 10.06
C GLU A 79 -7.36 -6.21 8.82
N ARG A 80 -7.96 -5.39 7.96
CA ARG A 80 -8.56 -5.88 6.71
C ARG A 80 -7.53 -6.31 5.71
N LEU A 81 -6.46 -5.54 5.53
CA LEU A 81 -5.37 -5.94 4.65
C LEU A 81 -4.73 -7.24 5.12
N VAL A 82 -4.56 -7.43 6.43
CA VAL A 82 -4.11 -8.70 7.03
C VAL A 82 -5.07 -9.84 6.70
N ALA A 83 -6.38 -9.64 6.89
CA ALA A 83 -7.39 -10.65 6.59
C ALA A 83 -7.41 -11.05 5.11
N ILE A 84 -7.32 -10.08 4.20
CA ILE A 84 -7.25 -10.28 2.75
C ILE A 84 -6.02 -11.10 2.38
N THR A 85 -4.85 -10.73 2.92
CA THR A 85 -3.60 -11.45 2.64
C THR A 85 -3.65 -12.89 3.15
N LYS A 86 -4.18 -13.12 4.35
CA LYS A 86 -4.40 -14.48 4.87
C LYS A 86 -5.35 -15.28 4.01
N TRP A 87 -6.45 -14.66 3.57
CA TRP A 87 -7.40 -15.32 2.67
C TRP A 87 -6.73 -15.70 1.35
N LEU A 88 -5.92 -14.81 0.78
CA LEU A 88 -5.22 -15.06 -0.48
C LEU A 88 -4.25 -16.24 -0.36
N ILE A 89 -3.41 -16.26 0.69
CA ILE A 89 -2.45 -17.34 0.95
C ILE A 89 -3.16 -18.69 1.10
N ASN A 90 -4.26 -18.73 1.84
CA ASN A 90 -4.98 -19.97 2.13
C ASN A 90 -5.82 -20.50 0.96
N ASN A 91 -6.22 -19.66 0.02
CA ASN A 91 -7.21 -20.03 -1.02
C ASN A 91 -6.68 -19.98 -2.45
N LYS A 92 -5.45 -19.48 -2.69
CA LYS A 92 -4.89 -19.31 -4.04
C LYS A 92 -3.43 -19.80 -4.14
N PRO A 93 -3.20 -21.04 -4.62
CA PRO A 93 -1.86 -21.65 -4.61
C PRO A 93 -0.88 -21.10 -5.67
N PHE A 94 -1.32 -20.29 -6.63
CA PHE A 94 -0.52 -19.94 -7.82
C PHE A 94 0.68 -19.01 -7.59
N SER A 95 0.79 -18.32 -6.46
CA SER A 95 1.96 -17.47 -6.13
C SER A 95 2.04 -17.09 -4.65
N ALA A 96 1.49 -17.92 -3.74
CA ALA A 96 1.14 -17.53 -2.37
C ALA A 96 2.32 -16.99 -1.52
N LYS A 97 3.57 -17.16 -1.96
CA LYS A 97 4.77 -16.73 -1.23
C LYS A 97 5.40 -15.42 -1.75
N ASN A 98 4.95 -14.93 -2.91
CA ASN A 98 5.49 -13.73 -3.57
C ASN A 98 4.45 -12.60 -3.55
N ILE A 99 4.16 -12.07 -2.36
CA ILE A 99 3.17 -11.02 -2.15
C ILE A 99 3.85 -9.67 -1.93
N GLY A 100 3.44 -8.68 -2.72
CA GLY A 100 3.80 -7.28 -2.56
C GLY A 100 2.60 -6.41 -2.20
N TYR A 101 2.84 -5.30 -1.51
CA TYR A 101 1.82 -4.29 -1.24
C TYR A 101 2.09 -3.00 -2.02
N PHE A 102 1.06 -2.50 -2.68
CA PHE A 102 1.05 -1.17 -3.28
C PHE A 102 0.08 -0.27 -2.51
N GLY A 103 0.62 0.51 -1.58
CA GLY A 103 -0.14 1.43 -0.73
C GLY A 103 -0.18 2.83 -1.32
N SER A 104 -1.33 3.51 -1.23
CA SER A 104 -1.44 4.91 -1.63
C SER A 104 -2.19 5.75 -0.60
N SER A 105 -1.82 7.02 -0.45
CA SER A 105 -2.40 7.93 0.54
C SER A 105 -2.40 7.28 1.95
N THR A 106 -3.53 7.23 2.66
CA THR A 106 -3.63 6.56 3.98
C THR A 106 -3.41 5.05 3.93
N GLY A 107 -3.70 4.41 2.81
CA GLY A 107 -3.44 2.98 2.60
C GLY A 107 -1.96 2.63 2.72
N ALA A 108 -1.05 3.58 2.46
CA ALA A 108 0.39 3.36 2.65
C ALA A 108 0.74 3.00 4.10
N ALA A 109 0.23 3.72 5.09
CA ALA A 109 0.48 3.39 6.50
C ALA A 109 -0.02 1.98 6.87
N ALA A 110 -1.20 1.60 6.37
CA ALA A 110 -1.77 0.28 6.59
C ALA A 110 -0.90 -0.85 6.01
N THR A 111 -0.22 -0.65 4.87
CA THR A 111 0.67 -1.67 4.30
C THR A 111 1.86 -2.01 5.21
N PHE A 112 2.48 -1.00 5.82
CA PHE A 112 3.61 -1.18 6.75
C PHE A 112 3.17 -1.90 8.03
N LEU A 113 2.05 -1.47 8.61
CA LEU A 113 1.50 -2.08 9.82
C LEU A 113 1.05 -3.52 9.56
N ALA A 114 0.40 -3.79 8.42
CA ALA A 114 -0.04 -5.13 8.05
C ALA A 114 1.14 -6.06 7.85
N ALA A 115 2.18 -5.62 7.14
CA ALA A 115 3.40 -6.40 6.95
C ALA A 115 4.09 -6.74 8.29
N SER A 116 4.19 -5.77 9.21
CA SER A 116 4.76 -6.00 10.54
C SER A 116 3.92 -6.97 11.39
N LYS A 117 2.59 -6.88 11.30
CA LYS A 117 1.69 -7.80 12.03
C LYS A 117 1.82 -9.22 11.50
N LEU A 118 1.80 -9.39 10.17
CA LEU A 118 1.91 -10.68 9.51
C LEU A 118 3.26 -11.36 9.78
N SER A 119 4.37 -10.61 9.78
CA SER A 119 5.70 -11.18 10.03
C SER A 119 5.89 -11.74 11.45
N LYS A 120 5.01 -11.39 12.38
CA LYS A 120 5.02 -11.89 13.77
C LYS A 120 4.05 -13.06 13.97
N MET A 121 3.21 -13.39 12.98
CA MET A 121 2.23 -14.45 13.10
C MET A 121 2.86 -15.82 12.81
N PRO A 122 2.73 -16.80 13.71
CA PRO A 122 3.07 -18.19 13.39
C PRO A 122 2.03 -18.75 12.39
N ASP A 123 2.48 -19.59 11.45
CA ASP A 123 1.57 -20.38 10.61
C ASP A 123 1.13 -21.67 11.33
N LYS A 124 0.22 -22.43 10.71
CA LYS A 124 -0.39 -23.66 11.24
C LYS A 124 0.63 -24.72 11.70
N ASP A 125 1.85 -24.70 11.17
CA ASP A 125 2.93 -25.63 11.50
C ASP A 125 4.13 -24.96 12.23
N GLY A 126 3.95 -23.75 12.77
CA GLY A 126 5.00 -23.02 13.50
C GLY A 126 6.06 -22.34 12.61
N VAL A 127 5.88 -22.37 11.28
CA VAL A 127 6.72 -21.66 10.30
C VAL A 127 6.12 -20.27 10.01
N PHE A 128 6.91 -19.22 9.87
CA PHE A 128 6.39 -17.87 9.54
C PHE A 128 6.14 -17.74 8.02
N ASP A 129 4.97 -18.15 7.50
CA ASP A 129 4.71 -18.15 6.04
C ASP A 129 4.04 -16.86 5.50
N TYR A 130 3.65 -15.93 6.37
CA TYR A 130 2.98 -14.68 5.98
C TYR A 130 3.97 -13.54 5.64
N ASN A 131 4.95 -13.80 4.77
CA ASN A 131 6.01 -12.83 4.45
C ASN A 131 5.66 -11.94 3.27
N ILE A 132 5.44 -10.65 3.54
CA ILE A 132 5.37 -9.61 2.51
C ILE A 132 6.79 -9.35 1.99
N LYS A 133 6.94 -9.46 0.66
CA LYS A 133 8.25 -9.41 0.00
C LYS A 133 8.66 -8.02 -0.45
N ALA A 134 7.70 -7.14 -0.72
CA ALA A 134 7.97 -5.75 -1.08
C ALA A 134 6.79 -4.82 -0.76
N ILE A 135 7.09 -3.58 -0.43
CA ILE A 135 6.10 -2.50 -0.26
C ILE A 135 6.45 -1.35 -1.19
N VAL A 136 5.45 -0.79 -1.87
CA VAL A 136 5.53 0.50 -2.56
C VAL A 136 4.51 1.44 -1.94
N SER A 137 4.95 2.61 -1.48
CA SER A 137 4.13 3.71 -0.97
C SER A 137 4.10 4.83 -2.01
N ARG A 138 2.95 5.04 -2.67
CA ARG A 138 2.73 6.12 -3.64
C ARG A 138 2.02 7.30 -2.97
N GLY A 139 2.71 8.43 -2.80
CA GLY A 139 2.15 9.65 -2.20
C GLY A 139 1.57 9.39 -0.80
N GLY A 140 2.20 8.48 -0.04
CA GLY A 140 1.63 7.93 1.19
C GLY A 140 1.66 8.89 2.37
N ARG A 141 0.60 8.86 3.19
CA ARG A 141 0.54 9.49 4.52
C ARG A 141 1.11 8.54 5.58
N THR A 142 2.42 8.31 5.47
CA THR A 142 3.14 7.35 6.32
C THR A 142 3.42 7.90 7.72
N ASP A 143 3.21 9.20 7.94
CA ASP A 143 3.10 9.82 9.26
C ASP A 143 1.98 9.24 10.12
N LEU A 144 1.01 8.56 9.52
CA LEU A 144 -0.09 7.89 10.24
C LEU A 144 0.31 6.54 10.85
N ILE A 145 1.56 6.12 10.68
CA ILE A 145 2.12 4.98 11.43
C ILE A 145 2.31 5.44 12.88
N ASN A 146 1.43 4.96 13.76
CA ASN A 146 1.37 5.38 15.17
C ASN A 146 2.53 4.85 16.02
N ASP A 147 3.10 3.68 15.69
CA ASP A 147 4.30 3.14 16.33
C ASP A 147 5.41 2.96 15.28
N THR A 148 6.36 3.90 15.22
CA THR A 148 7.47 3.85 14.26
C THR A 148 8.51 2.79 14.60
N ASN A 149 8.50 2.20 15.82
CA ASN A 149 9.45 1.14 16.16
C ASN A 149 9.27 -0.10 15.29
N ILE A 150 8.09 -0.30 14.70
CA ILE A 150 7.87 -1.37 13.72
C ILE A 150 8.85 -1.28 12.53
N LEU A 151 9.25 -0.07 12.15
CA LEU A 151 10.10 0.20 10.99
C LEU A 151 11.57 -0.16 11.27
N LYS A 152 12.01 -0.01 12.53
CA LYS A 152 13.36 -0.42 12.98
C LYS A 152 13.62 -1.91 12.84
N HIS A 153 12.56 -2.71 12.90
CA HIS A 153 12.63 -4.18 12.78
C HIS A 153 12.08 -4.69 11.45
N MET A 154 11.73 -3.79 10.52
CA MET A 154 11.12 -4.18 9.27
C MET A 154 12.18 -4.66 8.28
N ASN A 155 11.99 -5.90 7.81
CA ASN A 155 12.87 -6.52 6.82
C ASN A 155 12.38 -6.42 5.37
N VAL A 156 11.23 -5.78 5.14
CA VAL A 156 10.58 -5.72 3.83
C VAL A 156 11.14 -4.56 3.00
N PRO A 157 11.75 -4.83 1.83
CA PRO A 157 12.17 -3.80 0.88
C PRO A 157 11.02 -2.85 0.54
N SER A 158 11.24 -1.56 0.81
CA SER A 158 10.20 -0.53 0.72
C SER A 158 10.60 0.62 -0.20
N LEU A 159 9.75 0.94 -1.17
CA LEU A 159 9.93 2.07 -2.08
C LEU A 159 8.89 3.14 -1.83
N PHE A 160 9.35 4.38 -1.66
CA PHE A 160 8.52 5.57 -1.49
C PHE A 160 8.56 6.39 -2.78
N ILE A 161 7.41 6.55 -3.44
CA ILE A 161 7.27 7.33 -4.67
C ILE A 161 6.44 8.58 -4.36
N VAL A 162 7.01 9.75 -4.60
CA VAL A 162 6.41 11.06 -4.27
C VAL A 162 6.56 12.03 -5.44
N GLY A 163 5.58 12.91 -5.67
CA GLY A 163 5.67 13.95 -6.70
C GLY A 163 6.51 15.13 -6.22
N SER A 164 7.31 15.73 -7.11
CA SER A 164 8.19 16.85 -6.74
C SER A 164 7.45 18.10 -6.28
N LYS A 165 6.20 18.29 -6.71
CA LYS A 165 5.34 19.41 -6.29
C LYS A 165 4.69 19.19 -4.91
N ASP A 166 4.83 18.01 -4.32
CA ASP A 166 4.25 17.66 -3.03
C ASP A 166 5.31 17.67 -1.92
N GLU A 167 5.80 18.86 -1.61
CA GLU A 167 6.87 19.07 -0.63
C GLU A 167 6.51 18.53 0.76
N GLN A 168 5.24 18.60 1.14
CA GLN A 168 4.77 18.12 2.43
C GLN A 168 4.93 16.60 2.53
N ILE A 169 4.45 15.86 1.52
CA ILE A 169 4.57 14.41 1.49
C ILE A 169 6.03 13.98 1.34
N ILE A 170 6.88 14.73 0.62
CA ILE A 170 8.33 14.48 0.60
C ILE A 170 8.92 14.55 2.01
N LYS A 171 8.64 15.64 2.75
CA LYS A 171 9.15 15.83 4.13
C LYS A 171 8.67 14.72 5.07
N ILE A 172 7.38 14.38 5.01
CA ILE A 172 6.78 13.29 5.79
C ILE A 172 7.49 11.96 5.53
N ASN A 173 7.64 11.57 4.27
CA ASN A 173 8.18 10.25 3.94
C ASN A 173 9.70 10.19 4.20
N LYS A 174 10.44 11.30 4.03
CA LYS A 174 11.86 11.36 4.44
C LYS A 174 12.02 11.12 5.94
N LYS A 175 11.18 11.72 6.77
CA LYS A 175 11.18 11.51 8.23
C LYS A 175 10.86 10.05 8.59
N ILE A 176 9.87 9.45 7.94
CA ILE A 176 9.53 8.04 8.21
C ILE A 176 10.64 7.10 7.74
N MET A 177 11.27 7.37 6.60
CA MET A 177 12.39 6.57 6.10
C MET A 177 13.60 6.58 7.04
N SER A 178 13.84 7.67 7.78
CA SER A 178 14.94 7.69 8.77
C SER A 178 14.72 6.78 9.97
N GLU A 179 13.50 6.24 10.17
CA GLU A 179 13.22 5.27 11.23
C GLU A 179 13.59 3.83 10.85
N PHE A 180 13.88 3.53 9.57
CA PHE A 180 14.28 2.19 9.13
C PHE A 180 15.69 1.83 9.59
N ASN A 181 15.87 0.60 10.08
CA ASN A 181 17.17 0.09 10.49
C ASN A 181 17.41 -1.35 9.98
N PRO A 182 18.38 -1.61 9.08
CA PRO A 182 19.25 -0.63 8.43
C PRO A 182 18.50 0.21 7.39
N PRO A 183 18.94 1.47 7.13
CA PRO A 183 18.25 2.41 6.24
C PRO A 183 18.19 1.96 4.77
N THR A 184 19.11 1.07 4.36
CA THR A 184 19.25 0.55 2.99
C THR A 184 18.05 -0.26 2.49
N LYS A 185 17.13 -0.64 3.39
CA LYS A 185 15.89 -1.34 3.04
C LYS A 185 14.79 -0.43 2.52
N SER A 186 14.99 0.89 2.59
CA SER A 186 14.08 1.88 2.03
C SER A 186 14.73 2.68 0.90
N LYS A 187 13.96 3.01 -0.14
CA LYS A 187 14.36 3.94 -1.20
C LYS A 187 13.29 4.98 -1.45
N MET A 188 13.69 6.18 -1.85
CA MET A 188 12.77 7.22 -2.30
C MET A 188 13.01 7.52 -3.77
N LYS A 189 11.93 7.68 -4.52
CA LYS A 189 11.94 8.22 -5.88
C LYS A 189 11.00 9.42 -5.93
N ILE A 190 11.58 10.56 -6.27
CA ILE A 190 10.84 11.80 -6.52
C ILE A 190 10.56 11.88 -8.02
N ILE A 191 9.30 12.00 -8.39
CA ILE A 191 8.83 12.14 -9.77
C ILE A 191 8.76 13.62 -10.10
N ASP A 192 9.61 14.06 -11.02
CA ASP A 192 9.68 15.47 -11.38
C ASP A 192 8.39 15.94 -12.07
N GLY A 193 8.01 17.20 -11.84
CA GLY A 193 6.78 17.81 -12.35
C GLY A 193 5.46 17.20 -11.85
N ALA A 194 5.47 16.22 -10.94
CA ALA A 194 4.25 15.55 -10.48
C ALA A 194 3.68 16.13 -9.18
N SER A 195 2.36 16.23 -9.13
CA SER A 195 1.55 16.57 -7.96
C SER A 195 1.23 15.35 -7.08
N HIS A 196 0.45 15.56 -6.00
CA HIS A 196 0.05 14.51 -5.05
C HIS A 196 -0.57 13.28 -5.71
N LEU A 197 -1.39 13.49 -6.75
CA LEU A 197 -2.13 12.43 -7.44
C LEU A 197 -1.45 11.97 -8.74
N PHE A 198 -0.34 12.60 -9.14
CA PHE A 198 0.41 12.31 -10.36
C PHE A 198 -0.46 12.44 -11.63
N GLU A 199 -1.41 13.38 -11.67
CA GLU A 199 -2.35 13.53 -12.78
C GLU A 199 -1.75 14.19 -14.02
N GLU A 200 -0.57 14.79 -13.88
CA GLU A 200 0.20 15.30 -15.01
C GLU A 200 0.53 14.20 -16.02
N GLU A 201 0.62 14.60 -17.29
CA GLU A 201 0.82 13.69 -18.42
C GLU A 201 2.03 12.76 -18.22
N GLY A 202 1.82 11.45 -18.43
CA GLY A 202 2.84 10.42 -18.30
C GLY A 202 3.27 10.07 -16.87
N LYS A 203 2.83 10.80 -15.84
CA LYS A 203 3.33 10.60 -14.46
C LYS A 203 2.80 9.35 -13.79
N ILE A 204 1.58 8.91 -14.10
CA ILE A 204 1.08 7.61 -13.63
C ILE A 204 1.83 6.45 -14.26
N GLU A 205 2.17 6.55 -15.55
CA GLU A 205 2.98 5.54 -16.25
C GLU A 205 4.38 5.46 -15.65
N GLU A 206 5.03 6.60 -15.42
CA GLU A 206 6.35 6.66 -14.76
C GLU A 206 6.30 5.99 -13.37
N VAL A 207 5.27 6.30 -12.56
CA VAL A 207 5.03 5.65 -11.26
C VAL A 207 4.85 4.14 -11.42
N ALA A 208 4.06 3.69 -12.40
CA ALA A 208 3.79 2.29 -12.63
C ALA A 208 5.06 1.53 -13.04
N ASP A 209 5.86 2.06 -13.96
CA ASP A 209 7.09 1.41 -14.40
C ASP A 209 8.09 1.28 -13.25
N ILE A 210 8.26 2.34 -12.46
CA ILE A 210 9.16 2.35 -11.31
C ILE A 210 8.69 1.35 -10.24
N ALA A 211 7.40 1.34 -9.92
CA ALA A 211 6.84 0.42 -8.94
C ALA A 211 6.85 -1.03 -9.42
N GLY A 212 6.53 -1.27 -10.70
CA GLY A 212 6.54 -2.59 -11.31
C GLY A 212 7.92 -3.21 -11.29
N ASN A 213 8.95 -2.44 -11.68
CA ASN A 213 10.35 -2.86 -11.60
C ASN A 213 10.81 -3.15 -10.16
N TRP A 214 10.29 -2.41 -9.17
CA TRP A 214 10.54 -2.73 -7.76
C TRP A 214 9.97 -4.10 -7.40
N PHE A 215 8.71 -4.37 -7.76
CA PHE A 215 8.11 -5.68 -7.48
C PHE A 215 8.81 -6.81 -8.23
N LEU A 216 9.12 -6.67 -9.52
CA LEU A 216 9.86 -7.69 -10.28
C LEU A 216 11.22 -8.04 -9.67
N LYS A 217 11.83 -7.12 -8.95
CA LYS A 217 13.11 -7.36 -8.27
C LYS A 217 12.97 -8.20 -7.00
N PHE A 218 11.83 -8.12 -6.33
CA PHE A 218 11.66 -8.63 -4.95
C PHE A 218 10.58 -9.71 -4.80
N LEU A 219 9.69 -9.87 -5.79
CA LEU A 219 8.74 -10.97 -5.90
C LEU A 219 9.36 -12.05 -6.80
#